data_AF-A0A6N7Q6T2-F1
#
_entry.id   AF-A0A6N7Q6T2-F1
#
_cell.length_a   1.000
_cell.length_b   1.000
_cell.length_c   1.000
_cell.angle_alpha   90.00
_cell.angle_beta   90.00
_cell.angle_gamma   90.00
#
_symmetry.space_group_name_H-M   'P 1'
#
loop_
_entity.id
_entity.type
_entity.pdbx_description
1 polymer ?
#
loop_
_entity_poly.entity_id
_entity_poly.type
_entity_poly.pdbx_seq_one_letter_code
_entity_poly.pdbx_strand_id
1 'polypeptide(L)'
;MLAFPTLASGVTRTATYLAAVLHALAREEALGRRPKRLLEPGHATWTRFRGRLRTPALVELLLEDAAVTQPCPFRVAEILGSDTSLRDVPAKVFDDWLAELPRASLDAPSAEYIAAQAKRLGLPTRMARADLHKIKPHQHVLELPGTGGQLAHHIVQTQRDIYLQDVFTIVVGTWQELTLAGLVAVECELRGAPPVIVDRELTKTRERRGELDYVIGMDPDKGGFFTKTTLEQAGWFPSATILLV
;
A
#
# COMPACT_ATOMS: atom_id res chain seq x y z
N MET A 1 -13.61 11.78 0.21
CA MET A 1 -12.36 11.69 1.00
C MET A 1 -12.78 11.62 2.45
N LEU A 2 -12.39 10.57 3.17
CA LEU A 2 -12.73 10.41 4.58
C LEU A 2 -12.13 11.59 5.37
N ALA A 3 -12.97 12.49 5.87
CA ALA A 3 -12.52 13.70 6.54
C ALA A 3 -12.03 13.36 7.96
N PHE A 4 -11.00 14.08 8.42
CA PHE A 4 -10.51 13.99 9.79
C PHE A 4 -10.86 15.28 10.53
N PRO A 5 -11.42 15.22 11.75
CA PRO A 5 -11.36 16.36 12.66
C PRO A 5 -9.90 16.68 13.01
N THR A 6 -9.64 17.81 13.65
CA THR A 6 -8.29 18.10 14.20
C THR A 6 -7.95 17.03 15.25
N LEU A 7 -6.96 16.19 14.96
CA LEU A 7 -6.51 15.08 15.81
C LEU A 7 -5.06 15.32 16.27
N ALA A 8 -4.68 14.76 17.42
CA ALA A 8 -3.29 14.73 17.88
C ALA A 8 -2.42 13.94 16.89
N SER A 9 -1.13 14.29 16.74
CA SER A 9 -0.25 13.74 15.69
C SER A 9 -0.18 12.20 15.65
N GLY A 10 -0.09 11.54 16.80
CA GLY A 10 -0.12 10.06 16.89
C GLY A 10 -1.44 9.47 16.43
N VAL A 11 -2.56 10.11 16.77
CA VAL A 11 -3.91 9.71 16.35
C VAL A 11 -4.11 9.96 14.85
N THR A 12 -3.54 11.05 14.31
CA THR A 12 -3.57 11.36 12.87
C THR A 12 -2.87 10.28 12.04
N ARG A 13 -1.76 9.73 12.53
CA ARG A 13 -1.05 8.61 11.88
C ARG A 13 -1.95 7.38 11.78
N THR A 14 -2.46 6.91 12.91
CA THR A 14 -3.36 5.75 12.98
C THR A 14 -4.64 5.97 12.17
N ALA A 15 -5.21 7.17 12.23
CA ALA A 15 -6.41 7.50 11.48
C ALA A 15 -6.16 7.52 9.96
N THR A 16 -5.03 8.07 9.51
CA THR A 16 -4.63 8.05 8.08
C THR A 16 -4.49 6.63 7.56
N TYR A 17 -3.80 5.78 8.31
CA TYR A 17 -3.68 4.35 8.01
C TYR A 17 -5.06 3.69 7.91
N LEU A 18 -5.91 3.84 8.95
CA LEU A 18 -7.25 3.24 8.99
C LEU A 18 -8.12 3.68 7.83
N ALA A 19 -8.11 4.97 7.48
CA ALA A 19 -8.84 5.48 6.33
C ALA A 19 -8.36 4.83 5.01
N ALA A 20 -7.06 4.54 4.87
CA ALA A 20 -6.52 3.85 3.70
C ALA A 20 -6.99 2.40 3.62
N VAL A 21 -6.85 1.63 4.71
CA VAL A 21 -7.17 0.19 4.73
C VAL A 21 -8.67 -0.10 4.75
N LEU A 22 -9.49 0.73 5.40
CA LEU A 22 -10.96 0.58 5.37
C LEU A 22 -11.51 0.79 3.95
N HIS A 23 -10.98 1.76 3.22
CA HIS A 23 -11.36 1.96 1.83
C HIS A 23 -10.90 0.81 0.95
N ALA A 24 -9.73 0.21 1.23
CA ALA A 24 -9.26 -0.96 0.51
C ALA A 24 -10.18 -2.17 0.73
N LEU A 25 -10.58 -2.43 1.98
CA LEU A 25 -11.54 -3.48 2.30
C LEU A 25 -12.89 -3.25 1.65
N ALA A 26 -13.43 -2.02 1.73
CA ALA A 26 -14.69 -1.68 1.08
C ALA A 26 -14.62 -1.85 -0.44
N ARG A 27 -13.48 -1.50 -1.05
CA ARG A 27 -13.24 -1.75 -2.48
C ARG A 27 -13.24 -3.24 -2.81
N GLU A 28 -12.55 -4.07 -2.05
CA GLU A 28 -12.56 -5.53 -2.25
C GLU A 28 -13.97 -6.11 -2.14
N GLU A 29 -14.80 -5.59 -1.23
CA GLU A 29 -16.21 -5.97 -1.12
C GLU A 29 -17.06 -5.49 -2.31
N ALA A 30 -16.81 -4.27 -2.80
CA ALA A 30 -17.50 -3.71 -3.96
C ALA A 30 -17.17 -4.46 -5.26
N LEU A 31 -15.90 -4.88 -5.42
CA LEU A 31 -15.42 -5.67 -6.54
C LEU A 31 -15.78 -7.17 -6.42
N GLY A 32 -16.44 -7.58 -5.33
CA GLY A 32 -16.85 -8.98 -5.12
C GLY A 32 -15.70 -9.93 -4.77
N ARG A 33 -14.51 -9.42 -4.46
CA ARG A 33 -13.34 -10.20 -4.02
C ARG A 33 -13.44 -10.62 -2.56
N ARG A 34 -14.26 -9.94 -1.76
CA ARG A 34 -14.55 -10.25 -0.35
C ARG A 34 -16.05 -10.20 -0.05
N PRO A 35 -16.55 -10.99 0.92
CA PRO A 35 -17.93 -10.88 1.40
C PRO A 35 -18.21 -9.51 2.02
N LYS A 36 -19.43 -8.98 1.79
CA LYS A 36 -19.83 -7.68 2.31
C LYS A 36 -19.98 -7.70 3.84
N ARG A 37 -19.16 -6.91 4.54
CA ARG A 37 -19.23 -6.66 5.98
C ARG A 37 -19.17 -5.17 6.28
N LEU A 38 -18.34 -4.40 5.56
CA LEU A 38 -18.34 -2.93 5.62
C LEU A 38 -19.51 -2.33 4.84
N LEU A 39 -19.84 -2.93 3.69
CA LEU A 39 -20.92 -2.49 2.80
C LEU A 39 -22.24 -3.24 3.04
N GLU A 40 -22.35 -4.01 4.12
CA GLU A 40 -23.60 -4.64 4.53
C GLU A 40 -24.63 -3.57 4.96
N PRO A 41 -25.84 -3.54 4.40
CA PRO A 41 -26.88 -2.59 4.80
C PRO A 41 -27.15 -2.63 6.31
N GLY A 42 -26.94 -1.50 6.98
CA GLY A 42 -27.14 -1.35 8.42
C GLY A 42 -26.24 -2.24 9.30
N HIS A 43 -25.20 -2.84 8.73
CA HIS A 43 -24.30 -3.78 9.40
C HIS A 43 -25.09 -4.83 10.21
N ALA A 44 -26.13 -5.40 9.59
CA ALA A 44 -27.11 -6.25 10.28
C ALA A 44 -26.46 -7.44 10.99
N THR A 45 -25.47 -8.08 10.36
CA THR A 45 -24.71 -9.19 10.96
C THR A 45 -23.95 -8.70 12.18
N TRP A 46 -23.15 -7.64 12.04
CA TRP A 46 -22.43 -7.05 13.17
C TRP A 46 -23.38 -6.64 14.31
N THR A 47 -24.50 -6.02 13.98
CA THR A 47 -25.48 -5.55 14.95
C THR A 47 -26.12 -6.69 15.76
N ARG A 48 -26.23 -7.90 15.19
CA ARG A 48 -26.67 -9.10 15.92
C ARG A 48 -25.60 -9.64 16.85
N PHE A 49 -24.32 -9.57 16.45
CA PHE A 49 -23.19 -10.05 17.25
C PHE A 49 -22.70 -9.05 18.31
N ARG A 50 -22.96 -7.75 18.13
CA ARG A 50 -22.21 -6.68 18.79
C ARG A 50 -22.25 -6.71 20.31
N GLY A 51 -23.33 -7.12 20.98
CA GLY A 51 -23.40 -7.01 22.45
C GLY A 51 -22.90 -5.64 22.96
N ARG A 52 -21.73 -5.61 23.65
CA ARG A 52 -21.03 -4.39 24.10
C ARG A 52 -19.92 -3.87 23.15
N LEU A 53 -19.59 -4.61 22.09
CA LEU A 53 -18.60 -4.25 21.08
C LEU A 53 -19.09 -3.07 20.24
N ARG A 54 -18.20 -2.11 20.03
CA ARG A 54 -18.44 -0.90 19.25
C ARG A 54 -17.73 -1.01 17.90
N THR A 55 -17.99 -0.06 17.01
CA THR A 55 -17.41 0.04 15.66
C THR A 55 -15.90 -0.17 15.58
N PRO A 56 -15.06 0.32 16.53
CA PRO A 56 -13.62 0.01 16.49
C PRO A 56 -13.32 -1.49 16.56
N ALA A 57 -14.08 -2.28 17.32
CA ALA A 57 -13.90 -3.73 17.42
C ALA A 57 -14.29 -4.46 16.12
N LEU A 58 -15.26 -3.94 15.37
CA LEU A 58 -15.55 -4.44 14.02
C LEU A 58 -14.34 -4.23 13.12
N VAL A 59 -13.74 -3.04 13.16
CA VAL A 59 -12.58 -2.72 12.34
C VAL A 59 -11.35 -3.56 12.73
N GLU A 60 -11.06 -3.72 14.03
CA GLU A 60 -10.04 -4.63 14.54
C GLU A 60 -10.20 -6.04 13.92
N LEU A 61 -11.40 -6.61 14.03
CA LEU A 61 -11.72 -7.94 13.48
C LEU A 61 -11.55 -8.03 11.95
N LEU A 62 -11.98 -6.99 11.22
CA LEU A 62 -11.87 -6.98 9.75
C LEU A 62 -10.41 -6.91 9.28
N LEU A 63 -9.56 -6.18 10.00
CA LEU A 63 -8.14 -6.11 9.70
C LEU A 63 -7.45 -7.44 10.02
N GLU A 64 -7.76 -8.06 11.15
CA GLU A 64 -7.24 -9.38 11.52
C GLU A 64 -7.59 -10.44 10.48
N ASP A 65 -8.86 -10.50 10.06
CA ASP A 65 -9.32 -11.45 9.05
C ASP A 65 -8.68 -11.19 7.68
N ALA A 66 -8.57 -9.93 7.27
CA ALA A 66 -7.91 -9.59 6.02
C ALA A 66 -6.41 -9.94 6.03
N ALA A 67 -5.74 -9.75 7.18
CA ALA A 67 -4.32 -10.05 7.37
C ALA A 67 -3.98 -11.54 7.25
N VAL A 68 -4.96 -12.45 7.39
CA VAL A 68 -4.77 -13.89 7.14
C VAL A 68 -4.39 -14.16 5.70
N THR A 69 -5.01 -13.45 4.76
CA THR A 69 -4.86 -13.68 3.31
C THR A 69 -3.91 -12.67 2.65
N GLN A 70 -3.89 -11.45 3.16
CA GLN A 70 -3.13 -10.32 2.60
C GLN A 70 -2.49 -9.54 3.76
N PRO A 71 -1.45 -10.09 4.41
CA PRO A 71 -0.92 -9.56 5.67
C PRO A 71 -0.40 -8.12 5.58
N CYS A 72 0.29 -7.75 4.51
CA CYS A 72 1.13 -6.55 4.47
C CYS A 72 0.41 -5.22 4.76
N PRO A 73 -0.79 -4.91 4.21
CA PRO A 73 -1.45 -3.68 4.60
C PRO A 73 -2.25 -3.79 5.89
N PHE A 74 -2.60 -5.00 6.37
CA PHE A 74 -3.58 -5.18 7.45
C PHE A 74 -2.97 -5.55 8.81
N ARG A 75 -1.68 -5.88 8.87
CA ARG A 75 -0.95 -6.11 10.13
C ARG A 75 -0.52 -4.80 10.79
N VAL A 76 -1.41 -4.23 11.60
CA VAL A 76 -1.21 -2.95 12.30
C VAL A 76 0.13 -2.87 13.04
N ALA A 77 0.51 -3.91 13.80
CA ALA A 77 1.74 -3.92 14.58
C ALA A 77 3.01 -3.82 13.72
N GLU A 78 2.99 -4.41 12.51
CA GLU A 78 4.12 -4.36 11.56
C GLU A 78 4.21 -2.99 10.86
N ILE A 79 3.06 -2.34 10.64
CA ILE A 79 2.98 -1.06 9.92
C ILE A 79 3.22 0.14 10.85
N LEU A 80 2.52 0.17 11.98
CA LEU A 80 2.49 1.33 12.88
C LEU A 80 3.35 1.15 14.13
N GLY A 81 3.65 -0.09 14.50
CA GLY A 81 4.37 -0.49 15.72
C GLY A 81 3.47 -1.22 16.70
N SER A 82 4.03 -2.13 17.50
CA SER A 82 3.31 -3.01 18.44
C SER A 82 2.48 -2.27 19.48
N ASP A 83 2.89 -1.06 19.85
CA ASP A 83 2.23 -0.26 20.88
C ASP A 83 1.07 0.57 20.34
N THR A 84 0.78 0.46 19.04
CA THR A 84 -0.30 1.22 18.39
C THR A 84 -1.67 0.63 18.76
N SER A 85 -2.50 1.43 19.40
CA SER A 85 -3.89 1.10 19.71
C SER A 85 -4.84 1.77 18.71
N LEU A 86 -5.67 0.97 18.05
CA LEU A 86 -6.74 1.50 17.18
C LEU A 86 -7.82 2.25 17.98
N ARG A 87 -7.91 1.98 19.29
CA ARG A 87 -8.89 2.58 20.20
C ARG A 87 -8.58 4.04 20.54
N ASP A 88 -7.39 4.50 20.18
CA ASP A 88 -6.98 5.89 20.34
C ASP A 88 -7.69 6.81 19.34
N VAL A 89 -8.22 6.23 18.25
CA VAL A 89 -9.08 6.94 17.31
C VAL A 89 -10.51 7.01 17.88
N PRO A 90 -11.14 8.20 17.97
CA PRO A 90 -12.48 8.31 18.53
C PRO A 90 -13.52 7.47 17.78
N ALA A 91 -14.39 6.76 18.49
CA ALA A 91 -15.42 5.91 17.90
C ALA A 91 -16.30 6.62 16.85
N LYS A 92 -16.61 7.90 17.08
CA LYS A 92 -17.36 8.73 16.13
C LYS A 92 -16.67 8.83 14.75
N VAL A 93 -15.34 8.86 14.71
CA VAL A 93 -14.59 8.91 13.45
C VAL A 93 -14.82 7.62 12.65
N PHE A 94 -14.85 6.47 13.32
CA PHE A 94 -15.19 5.20 12.68
C PHE A 94 -16.63 5.19 12.17
N ASP A 95 -17.58 5.64 12.98
CA ASP A 95 -19.00 5.69 12.60
C ASP A 95 -19.21 6.59 11.37
N ASP A 96 -18.58 7.76 11.34
CA ASP A 96 -18.63 8.69 10.21
C ASP A 96 -18.00 8.07 8.96
N TRP A 97 -16.89 7.34 9.08
CA TRP A 97 -16.30 6.64 7.94
C TRP A 97 -17.18 5.54 7.40
N LEU A 98 -17.74 4.69 8.27
CA LEU A 98 -18.65 3.62 7.83
C LEU A 98 -19.88 4.16 7.12
N ALA A 99 -20.41 5.31 7.56
CA ALA A 99 -21.54 5.97 6.90
C ALA A 99 -21.18 6.50 5.50
N GLU A 100 -19.94 6.93 5.30
CA GLU A 100 -19.47 7.52 4.03
C GLU A 100 -18.90 6.49 3.03
N LEU A 101 -18.44 5.31 3.50
CA LEU A 101 -17.85 4.28 2.64
C LEU A 101 -18.74 3.88 1.44
N PRO A 102 -20.07 3.66 1.58
CA PRO A 102 -20.93 3.33 0.44
C PRO A 102 -21.02 4.42 -0.63
N ARG A 103 -20.65 5.66 -0.30
CA ARG A 103 -20.66 6.82 -1.22
C ARG A 103 -19.30 7.06 -1.87
N ALA A 104 -18.26 6.34 -1.44
CA ALA A 104 -16.94 6.45 -2.03
C ALA A 104 -16.91 5.82 -3.44
N SER A 105 -15.98 6.29 -4.28
CA SER A 105 -15.73 5.64 -5.58
C SER A 105 -14.91 4.36 -5.36
N LEU A 106 -15.62 3.29 -5.04
CA LEU A 106 -15.05 1.98 -4.70
C LEU A 106 -14.73 1.14 -5.95
N ASP A 107 -15.29 1.50 -7.10
CA ASP A 107 -15.16 0.84 -8.40
C ASP A 107 -14.25 1.61 -9.39
N ALA A 108 -13.59 2.69 -8.93
CA ALA A 108 -12.66 3.46 -9.74
C ALA A 108 -11.61 2.56 -10.44
N PRO A 109 -11.12 2.93 -11.63
CA PRO A 109 -10.01 2.23 -12.27
C PRO A 109 -8.80 2.07 -11.33
N SER A 110 -8.13 0.93 -11.43
CA SER A 110 -7.04 0.54 -10.54
C SER A 110 -5.96 1.63 -10.37
N ALA A 111 -5.54 2.25 -11.48
CA ALA A 111 -4.54 3.32 -11.48
C ALA A 111 -5.01 4.59 -10.73
N GLU A 112 -6.29 4.94 -10.86
CA GLU A 112 -6.88 6.09 -10.16
C GLU A 112 -7.00 5.80 -8.65
N TYR A 113 -7.40 4.58 -8.30
CA TYR A 113 -7.48 4.12 -6.91
C TYR A 113 -6.11 4.19 -6.22
N ILE A 114 -5.06 3.63 -6.83
CA ILE A 114 -3.70 3.65 -6.25
C ILE A 114 -3.17 5.08 -6.13
N ALA A 115 -3.40 5.94 -7.13
CA ALA A 115 -3.04 7.35 -7.04
C ALA A 115 -3.78 8.09 -5.90
N ALA A 116 -5.06 7.78 -5.68
CA ALA A 116 -5.83 8.34 -4.57
C ALA A 116 -5.34 7.84 -3.20
N GLN A 117 -4.93 6.58 -3.08
CA GLN A 117 -4.33 6.03 -1.87
C GLN A 117 -2.95 6.63 -1.58
N ALA A 118 -2.10 6.76 -2.60
CA ALA A 118 -0.81 7.44 -2.48
C ALA A 118 -0.98 8.87 -1.97
N LYS A 119 -1.92 9.63 -2.57
CA LYS A 119 -2.27 10.99 -2.10
C LYS A 119 -2.75 10.99 -0.64
N ARG A 120 -3.59 10.03 -0.25
CA ARG A 120 -4.09 9.90 1.14
C ARG A 120 -2.97 9.65 2.13
N LEU A 121 -1.99 8.83 1.74
CA LEU A 121 -0.81 8.50 2.54
C LEU A 121 0.27 9.59 2.46
N GLY A 122 0.04 10.69 1.73
CA GLY A 122 1.01 11.78 1.59
C GLY A 122 2.23 11.41 0.74
N LEU A 123 2.11 10.40 -0.12
CA LEU A 123 3.16 9.97 -1.02
C LEU A 123 3.11 10.74 -2.36
N PRO A 124 4.26 10.89 -3.04
CA PRO A 124 4.32 11.46 -4.38
C PRO A 124 3.43 10.71 -5.37
N THR A 125 2.70 11.44 -6.21
CA THR A 125 1.75 10.87 -7.20
C THR A 125 2.08 11.21 -8.65
N ARG A 126 2.93 12.22 -8.88
CA ARG A 126 3.34 12.64 -10.21
C ARG A 126 4.67 11.98 -10.56
N MET A 127 4.67 11.11 -11.56
CA MET A 127 5.85 10.36 -12.02
C MET A 127 5.82 10.31 -13.56
N ALA A 128 6.98 10.43 -14.21
CA ALA A 128 7.09 10.32 -15.67
C ALA A 128 7.14 8.86 -16.11
N ARG A 129 6.03 8.14 -15.94
CA ARG A 129 5.95 6.68 -16.19
C ARG A 129 6.21 6.27 -17.65
N ALA A 130 6.12 7.21 -18.58
CA ALA A 130 6.35 6.97 -20.02
C ALA A 130 7.78 6.52 -20.33
N ASP A 131 8.74 6.85 -19.45
CA ASP A 131 10.15 6.49 -19.63
C ASP A 131 10.48 5.07 -19.11
N LEU A 132 9.49 4.37 -18.54
CA LEU A 132 9.68 3.00 -18.07
C LEU A 132 9.79 2.02 -19.24
N HIS A 133 10.79 1.14 -19.15
CA HIS A 133 11.03 0.14 -20.18
C HIS A 133 9.98 -0.99 -20.16
N LYS A 134 9.87 -1.68 -21.30
CA LYS A 134 9.12 -2.94 -21.37
C LYS A 134 9.89 -4.04 -20.63
N ILE A 135 9.25 -4.63 -19.62
CA ILE A 135 9.77 -5.69 -18.79
C ILE A 135 9.34 -7.04 -19.36
N LYS A 136 10.20 -8.06 -19.24
CA LYS A 136 9.89 -9.45 -19.60
C LYS A 136 9.63 -10.28 -18.33
N PRO A 137 8.85 -11.37 -18.41
CA PRO A 137 8.47 -12.15 -17.22
C PRO A 137 9.62 -12.79 -16.44
N HIS A 138 10.77 -13.03 -17.08
CA HIS A 138 11.96 -13.61 -16.44
C HIS A 138 12.91 -12.56 -15.84
N GLN A 139 12.59 -11.27 -15.98
CA GLN A 139 13.45 -10.21 -15.49
C GLN A 139 13.10 -9.85 -14.05
N HIS A 140 14.09 -9.40 -13.31
CA HIS A 140 13.94 -8.97 -11.93
C HIS A 140 14.13 -7.45 -11.79
N VAL A 141 13.16 -6.82 -11.15
CA VAL A 141 13.05 -5.37 -11.02
C VAL A 141 13.03 -4.99 -9.55
N LEU A 142 13.97 -4.13 -9.16
CA LEU A 142 13.96 -3.49 -7.85
C LEU A 142 13.30 -2.12 -7.97
N GLU A 143 12.19 -1.90 -7.26
CA GLU A 143 11.63 -0.56 -7.06
C GLU A 143 12.23 0.06 -5.80
N LEU A 144 12.88 1.21 -5.96
CA LEU A 144 13.52 1.96 -4.88
C LEU A 144 12.47 2.62 -3.96
N PRO A 145 12.86 2.96 -2.71
CA PRO A 145 12.02 3.73 -1.80
C PRO A 145 11.53 5.06 -2.41
N GLY A 146 10.35 5.50 -1.97
CA GLY A 146 9.74 6.80 -2.28
C GLY A 146 8.40 6.71 -3.00
N THR A 147 8.14 5.61 -3.71
CA THR A 147 6.93 5.45 -4.55
C THR A 147 5.90 4.49 -3.95
N GLY A 148 6.31 3.57 -3.07
CA GLY A 148 5.40 2.62 -2.42
C GLY A 148 4.75 1.61 -3.37
N GLY A 149 5.46 1.18 -4.42
CA GLY A 149 4.97 0.18 -5.38
C GLY A 149 4.17 0.75 -6.56
N GLN A 150 4.07 2.08 -6.69
CA GLN A 150 3.31 2.71 -7.77
C GLN A 150 3.89 2.43 -9.16
N LEU A 151 5.21 2.26 -9.27
CA LEU A 151 5.85 1.97 -10.57
C LEU A 151 5.62 0.51 -10.97
N ALA A 152 5.81 -0.42 -10.03
CA ALA A 152 5.49 -1.83 -10.20
C ALA A 152 4.01 -2.03 -10.56
N HIS A 153 3.09 -1.37 -9.84
CA HIS A 153 1.66 -1.38 -10.16
C HIS A 153 1.40 -0.94 -11.60
N HIS A 154 1.98 0.18 -12.02
CA HIS A 154 1.80 0.68 -13.38
C HIS A 154 2.28 -0.32 -14.43
N ILE A 155 3.45 -0.93 -14.23
CA ILE A 155 4.00 -1.92 -15.17
C ILE A 155 3.09 -3.16 -15.22
N VAL A 156 2.70 -3.71 -14.08
CA VAL A 156 1.80 -4.87 -13.99
C VAL A 156 0.46 -4.60 -14.69
N GLN A 157 -0.08 -3.39 -14.56
CA GLN A 157 -1.37 -3.04 -15.19
C GLN A 157 -1.28 -2.76 -16.69
N THR A 158 -0.12 -2.36 -17.20
CA THR A 158 0.03 -1.93 -18.60
C THR A 158 0.73 -2.95 -19.48
N GLN A 159 1.45 -3.91 -18.89
CA GLN A 159 2.22 -4.92 -19.59
C GLN A 159 1.65 -6.31 -19.31
N ARG A 160 1.41 -7.07 -20.39
CA ARG A 160 0.87 -8.43 -20.28
C ARG A 160 1.91 -9.39 -19.69
N ASP A 161 1.42 -10.41 -18.99
CA ASP A 161 2.20 -11.52 -18.44
C ASP A 161 3.27 -11.09 -17.41
N ILE A 162 3.12 -9.90 -16.84
CA ILE A 162 3.96 -9.39 -15.75
C ILE A 162 3.18 -9.45 -14.44
N TYR A 163 3.72 -10.19 -13.47
CA TYR A 163 3.10 -10.37 -12.16
C TYR A 163 3.98 -9.81 -11.07
N LEU A 164 3.35 -9.20 -10.06
CA LEU A 164 4.05 -8.47 -9.00
C LEU A 164 5.04 -9.38 -8.25
N GLN A 165 4.59 -10.57 -7.84
CA GLN A 165 5.35 -11.51 -7.03
C GLN A 165 6.52 -12.18 -7.75
N ASP A 166 6.49 -12.21 -9.08
CA ASP A 166 7.50 -12.93 -9.88
C ASP A 166 8.62 -11.98 -10.34
N VAL A 167 8.27 -10.73 -10.62
CA VAL A 167 9.17 -9.77 -11.28
C VAL A 167 9.73 -8.73 -10.31
N PHE A 168 8.97 -8.32 -9.30
CA PHE A 168 9.31 -7.13 -8.51
C PHE A 168 9.82 -7.46 -7.12
N THR A 169 10.74 -6.62 -6.65
CA THR A 169 11.01 -6.38 -5.23
C THR A 169 10.79 -4.89 -4.96
N ILE A 170 9.88 -4.54 -4.05
CA ILE A 170 9.58 -3.15 -3.69
C ILE A 170 10.28 -2.84 -2.38
N VAL A 171 11.20 -1.89 -2.40
CA VAL A 171 11.85 -1.40 -1.19
C VAL A 171 11.10 -0.18 -0.67
N VAL A 172 10.83 -0.16 0.64
CA VAL A 172 10.08 0.91 1.29
C VAL A 172 10.88 1.49 2.46
N GLY A 173 10.77 2.80 2.67
CA GLY A 173 11.46 3.51 3.74
C GLY A 173 10.57 3.96 4.90
N THR A 174 9.26 3.94 4.72
CA THR A 174 8.28 4.51 5.66
C THR A 174 7.05 3.61 5.83
N TRP A 175 6.26 3.85 6.88
CA TRP A 175 5.00 3.12 7.09
C TRP A 175 3.98 3.44 5.99
N GLN A 176 4.02 4.66 5.45
CA GLN A 176 3.15 5.09 4.34
C GLN A 176 3.45 4.26 3.09
N GLU A 177 4.73 4.15 2.72
CA GLU A 177 5.16 3.33 1.59
C GLU A 177 4.85 1.86 1.80
N LEU A 178 5.09 1.32 3.01
CA LEU A 178 4.77 -0.06 3.34
C LEU A 178 3.25 -0.33 3.24
N THR A 179 2.43 0.60 3.73
CA THR A 179 0.97 0.53 3.58
C THR A 179 0.59 0.52 2.11
N LEU A 180 1.10 1.46 1.31
CA LEU A 180 0.77 1.54 -0.11
C LEU A 180 1.24 0.31 -0.89
N ALA A 181 2.44 -0.20 -0.63
CA ALA A 181 2.96 -1.41 -1.27
C ALA A 181 2.09 -2.63 -0.94
N GLY A 182 1.60 -2.71 0.30
CA GLY A 182 0.60 -3.71 0.69
C GLY A 182 -0.72 -3.53 -0.06
N LEU A 183 -1.20 -2.30 -0.24
CA LEU A 183 -2.42 -2.02 -1.00
C LEU A 183 -2.27 -2.29 -2.51
N VAL A 184 -1.08 -2.04 -3.07
CA VAL A 184 -0.73 -2.43 -4.44
C VAL A 184 -0.81 -3.94 -4.60
N ALA A 185 -0.26 -4.69 -3.64
CA ALA A 185 -0.37 -6.15 -3.66
C ALA A 185 -1.83 -6.64 -3.59
N VAL A 186 -2.66 -6.02 -2.74
CA VAL A 186 -4.10 -6.32 -2.68
C VAL A 186 -4.78 -6.06 -4.02
N GLU A 187 -4.51 -4.90 -4.64
CA GLU A 187 -5.11 -4.50 -5.90
C GLU A 187 -4.68 -5.39 -7.08
N CYS A 188 -3.45 -5.91 -7.03
CA CYS A 188 -2.93 -6.96 -7.92
C CYS A 188 -3.42 -8.37 -7.55
N GLU A 189 -4.36 -8.49 -6.60
CA GLU A 189 -4.96 -9.74 -6.12
C GLU A 189 -3.94 -10.75 -5.57
N LEU A 190 -2.77 -10.27 -5.14
CA LEU A 190 -1.75 -11.12 -4.54
C LEU A 190 -2.23 -11.64 -3.19
N ARG A 191 -2.03 -12.94 -2.95
CA ARG A 191 -2.26 -13.60 -1.67
C ARG A 191 -0.93 -13.93 -1.02
N GLY A 192 -0.86 -13.82 0.30
CA GLY A 192 0.36 -14.04 1.07
C GLY A 192 1.26 -12.82 1.18
N ALA A 193 2.54 -13.06 1.45
CA ALA A 193 3.52 -11.98 1.65
C ALA A 193 3.89 -11.33 0.30
N PRO A 194 3.71 -10.02 0.13
CA PRO A 194 4.17 -9.34 -1.06
C PRO A 194 5.69 -9.23 -1.07
N PRO A 195 6.32 -8.99 -2.24
CA PRO A 195 7.76 -8.88 -2.35
C PRO A 195 8.25 -7.51 -1.88
N VAL A 196 8.02 -7.18 -0.61
CA VAL A 196 8.33 -5.87 -0.01
C VAL A 196 9.47 -6.01 1.00
N ILE A 197 10.40 -5.06 0.98
CA ILE A 197 11.53 -4.99 1.92
C ILE A 197 11.53 -3.62 2.59
N VAL A 198 11.48 -3.60 3.92
CA VAL A 198 11.67 -2.36 4.70
C VAL A 198 13.17 -2.11 4.89
N ASP A 199 13.72 -1.22 4.06
CA ASP A 199 15.15 -0.98 3.96
C ASP A 199 15.48 0.35 3.26
N ARG A 200 15.16 1.46 3.94
CA ARG A 200 15.35 2.82 3.41
C ARG A 200 16.74 3.09 2.84
N GLU A 201 17.77 2.59 3.53
CA GLU A 201 19.19 2.82 3.20
C GLU A 201 19.77 1.70 2.28
N LEU A 202 18.91 0.83 1.75
CA LEU A 202 19.27 -0.29 0.86
C LEU A 202 20.29 -1.27 1.47
N THR A 203 20.47 -1.31 2.79
CA THR A 203 21.50 -2.13 3.43
C THR A 203 21.23 -3.61 3.27
N LYS A 204 20.01 -4.06 3.61
CA LYS A 204 19.59 -5.45 3.45
C LYS A 204 19.44 -5.85 1.98
N THR A 205 19.02 -4.90 1.16
CA THR A 205 18.78 -5.07 -0.28
C THR A 205 20.08 -5.38 -1.01
N ARG A 206 21.16 -4.67 -0.67
CA ARG A 206 22.52 -4.93 -1.19
C ARG A 206 23.05 -6.30 -0.78
N GLU A 207 22.74 -6.75 0.43
CA GLU A 207 23.20 -8.05 0.96
C GLU A 207 22.50 -9.25 0.31
N ARG A 208 21.25 -9.08 -0.12
CA ARG A 208 20.42 -10.17 -0.65
C ARG A 208 20.85 -10.73 -2.01
N ARG A 209 21.91 -10.18 -2.64
CA ARG A 209 22.58 -10.67 -3.87
C ARG A 209 21.65 -11.44 -4.81
N GLY A 210 20.77 -10.72 -5.50
CA GLY A 210 20.05 -11.20 -6.68
C GLY A 210 20.55 -10.48 -7.93
N GLU A 211 20.61 -11.18 -9.06
CA GLU A 211 20.79 -10.52 -10.34
C GLU A 211 19.54 -9.68 -10.64
N LEU A 212 19.73 -8.37 -10.76
CA LEU A 212 18.69 -7.42 -11.12
C LEU A 212 18.91 -6.98 -12.56
N ASP A 213 17.85 -7.01 -13.35
CA ASP A 213 17.84 -6.44 -14.70
C ASP A 213 17.58 -4.95 -14.66
N TYR A 214 16.71 -4.50 -13.75
CA TYR A 214 16.31 -3.11 -13.62
C TYR A 214 16.27 -2.65 -12.17
N VAL A 215 16.68 -1.41 -11.97
CA VAL A 215 16.43 -0.64 -10.76
C VAL A 215 15.62 0.57 -11.16
N ILE A 216 14.38 0.63 -10.69
CA ILE A 216 13.45 1.72 -11.00
C ILE A 216 13.20 2.55 -9.75
N GLY A 217 13.02 3.85 -9.91
CA GLY A 217 12.72 4.74 -8.79
C GLY A 217 12.26 6.09 -9.27
N MET A 218 12.04 6.98 -8.31
CA MET A 218 11.74 8.37 -8.60
C MET A 218 13.02 9.19 -8.65
N ASP A 219 13.07 10.17 -9.54
CA ASP A 219 14.16 11.13 -9.59
C ASP A 219 14.15 12.03 -8.32
N PRO A 220 15.31 12.37 -7.72
CA PRO A 220 15.39 13.27 -6.57
C PRO A 220 14.71 14.62 -6.76
N ASP A 221 14.73 15.18 -7.98
CA ASP A 221 14.03 16.45 -8.29
C ASP A 221 12.50 16.32 -8.16
N LYS A 222 12.00 15.08 -8.18
CA LYS A 222 10.58 14.74 -8.00
C LYS A 222 10.29 14.12 -6.64
N GLY A 223 11.28 14.08 -5.74
CA GLY A 223 11.17 13.57 -4.37
C GLY A 223 11.76 12.18 -4.15
N GLY A 224 12.54 11.65 -5.10
CA GLY A 224 13.32 10.43 -4.93
C GLY A 224 14.46 10.57 -3.92
N PHE A 225 14.92 9.44 -3.38
CA PHE A 225 16.01 9.44 -2.39
C PHE A 225 17.40 9.26 -2.98
N PHE A 226 17.50 8.72 -4.20
CA PHE A 226 18.76 8.30 -4.80
C PHE A 226 18.95 8.96 -6.17
N THR A 227 20.16 9.46 -6.43
CA THR A 227 20.54 9.87 -7.78
C THR A 227 21.10 8.68 -8.55
N LYS A 228 20.97 8.69 -9.88
CA LYS A 228 21.59 7.69 -10.74
C LYS A 228 23.10 7.62 -10.53
N THR A 229 23.75 8.78 -10.46
CA THR A 229 25.19 8.90 -10.19
C THR A 229 25.60 8.24 -8.88
N THR A 230 24.86 8.44 -7.79
CA THR A 230 25.16 7.83 -6.48
C THR A 230 25.07 6.31 -6.56
N LEU A 231 24.03 5.78 -7.22
CA LEU A 231 23.82 4.33 -7.35
C LEU A 231 24.91 3.66 -8.20
N GLU A 232 25.32 4.31 -9.30
CA GLU A 232 26.37 3.82 -10.20
C GLU A 232 27.75 3.90 -9.56
N GLN A 233 28.12 5.04 -8.97
CA GLN A 233 29.42 5.23 -8.31
C GLN A 233 29.62 4.29 -7.13
N ALA A 234 28.55 4.01 -6.38
CA ALA A 234 28.60 3.09 -5.27
C ALA A 234 28.66 1.61 -5.72
N GLY A 235 28.45 1.33 -7.00
CA GLY A 235 28.55 0.00 -7.59
C GLY A 235 27.54 -1.00 -7.00
N TRP A 236 26.41 -0.51 -6.49
CA TRP A 236 25.45 -1.36 -5.76
C TRP A 236 24.71 -2.33 -6.68
N PHE A 237 24.48 -1.95 -7.94
CA PHE A 237 23.70 -2.71 -8.91
C PHE A 237 24.43 -2.78 -10.27
N PRO A 238 25.59 -3.45 -10.34
CA PRO A 238 26.50 -3.33 -11.47
C PRO A 238 25.96 -3.88 -12.80
N SER A 239 24.99 -4.80 -12.76
CA SER A 239 24.37 -5.42 -13.94
C SER A 239 23.04 -4.79 -14.35
N ALA A 240 22.46 -3.93 -13.50
CA ALA A 240 21.09 -3.46 -13.67
C ALA A 240 21.02 -2.15 -14.47
N THR A 241 20.00 -2.02 -15.30
CA THR A 241 19.66 -0.74 -15.92
C THR A 241 18.92 0.12 -14.90
N ILE A 242 19.48 1.29 -14.57
CA ILE A 242 18.88 2.24 -13.62
C ILE A 242 17.98 3.25 -14.35
N LEU A 243 16.70 3.29 -13.98
CA LEU A 243 15.66 4.19 -14.52
C LEU A 243 15.03 5.01 -13.39
N LEU A 244 15.30 6.31 -13.35
CA LEU A 244 14.69 7.23 -12.38
C LEU A 244 13.70 8.16 -13.11
N VAL A 245 12.44 8.18 -12.66
CA VAL A 245 11.31 8.85 -13.35
C VAL A 245 10.63 9.95 -12.53
#